data_AF-A0A2T6KTJ1-F1
#
_entry.id   AF-A0A2T6KTJ1-F1
#
_cell.length_a   1.000
_cell.length_b   1.000
_cell.length_c   1.000
_cell.angle_alpha   90.00
_cell.angle_beta   90.00
_cell.angle_gamma   90.00
#
_symmetry.space_group_name_H-M   'P 1'
#
loop_
_entity.id
_entity.type
_entity.pdbx_description
1 polymer ?
#
loop_
_entity_poly.entity_id
_entity_poly.type
_entity_poly.pdbx_seq_one_letter_code
_entity_poly.pdbx_strand_id
1 'polypeptide(L)'
;MSTGIPAGLVDQIRARVGEWISPTGRASVRGTMAETGPVLATCEVWATVPGGPWGFVMDLPAGVGVTLLDMERAIITAGYTYPLTPEDQPVWHVEHSRTTTYTLDVNRPSA
;
A
#
# COMPACT_ATOMS: atom_id res chain seq x y z
N MET A 1 5.36 14.87 19.00
CA MET A 1 5.06 14.58 17.58
C MET A 1 4.59 13.13 17.53
N SER A 2 3.29 12.91 17.33
CA SER A 2 2.71 11.58 17.42
C SER A 2 3.12 10.78 16.18
N THR A 3 4.20 10.00 16.29
CA THR A 3 4.74 9.09 15.27
C THR A 3 3.92 7.80 15.20
N GLY A 4 2.59 7.94 15.19
CA GLY A 4 1.65 6.83 15.22
C GLY A 4 1.06 6.59 13.85
N ILE A 5 0.99 5.32 13.44
CA ILE A 5 0.21 4.87 12.30
C ILE A 5 -1.23 5.39 12.48
N PRO A 6 -1.83 6.08 11.49
CA PRO A 6 -3.22 6.48 11.60
C PRO A 6 -4.11 5.24 11.74
N ALA A 7 -4.87 5.13 12.82
CA ALA A 7 -5.74 3.97 13.08
C ALA A 7 -6.70 3.71 11.91
N GLY A 8 -7.24 4.77 11.31
CA GLY A 8 -8.11 4.69 10.14
C GLY A 8 -7.44 4.09 8.89
N LEU A 9 -6.11 4.19 8.76
CA LEU A 9 -5.38 3.59 7.63
C LEU A 9 -5.29 2.07 7.78
N VAL A 10 -5.00 1.58 8.98
CA VAL A 10 -4.93 0.14 9.28
C VAL A 10 -6.27 -0.54 8.97
N ASP A 11 -7.37 0.05 9.44
CA ASP A 11 -8.71 -0.52 9.26
C ASP A 11 -9.13 -0.51 7.78
N GLN A 12 -8.81 0.55 7.04
CA GLN A 12 -9.08 0.61 5.60
C GLN A 12 -8.26 -0.44 4.83
N ILE A 13 -6.96 -0.57 5.12
CA ILE A 13 -6.12 -1.59 4.47
C ILE A 13 -6.68 -2.98 4.76
N ARG A 14 -6.97 -3.31 6.03
CA ARG A 14 -7.52 -4.62 6.41
C ARG A 14 -8.85 -4.94 5.70
N ALA A 15 -9.76 -3.97 5.65
CA ALA A 15 -11.05 -4.19 5.02
C ALA A 15 -10.93 -4.36 3.49
N ARG A 16 -10.11 -3.53 2.83
CA ARG A 16 -10.12 -3.39 1.37
C ARG A 16 -9.15 -4.32 0.66
N VAL A 17 -7.95 -4.49 1.22
CA VAL A 17 -6.98 -5.44 0.70
C VAL A 17 -7.48 -6.88 0.92
N GLY A 18 -8.11 -7.14 2.06
CA GLY A 18 -8.66 -8.46 2.41
C GLY A 18 -9.71 -8.97 1.42
N GLU A 19 -10.50 -8.07 0.84
CA GLU A 19 -11.49 -8.37 -0.19
C GLU A 19 -10.86 -8.95 -1.46
N TRP A 20 -9.71 -8.41 -1.88
CA TRP A 20 -9.08 -8.73 -3.17
C TRP A 20 -8.03 -9.83 -3.14
N ILE A 21 -7.27 -9.98 -2.05
CA ILE A 21 -6.34 -11.11 -1.92
C ILE A 21 -7.11 -12.44 -1.67
N SER A 22 -8.45 -12.44 -1.71
CA SER A 22 -9.31 -13.62 -1.57
C SER A 22 -10.14 -13.93 -2.82
N PRO A 23 -10.20 -15.18 -3.35
CA PRO A 23 -9.28 -16.32 -3.17
C PRO A 23 -8.21 -16.41 -4.27
N THR A 24 -8.20 -15.48 -5.23
CA THR A 24 -7.38 -15.64 -6.45
C THR A 24 -6.73 -14.33 -6.94
N GLY A 25 -7.08 -13.19 -6.34
CA GLY A 25 -6.52 -11.90 -6.72
C GLY A 25 -5.19 -11.58 -6.05
N ARG A 26 -4.47 -10.61 -6.62
CA ARG A 26 -3.34 -9.91 -5.99
C ARG A 26 -3.74 -8.47 -5.74
N ALA A 27 -3.20 -7.87 -4.69
CA ALA A 27 -3.43 -6.47 -4.38
C ALA A 27 -2.10 -5.76 -4.11
N SER A 28 -2.08 -4.45 -4.30
CA SER A 28 -0.97 -3.57 -3.99
C SER A 28 -1.51 -2.28 -3.39
N VAL A 29 -0.75 -1.69 -2.48
CA VAL A 29 -1.03 -0.35 -1.97
C VAL A 29 -0.11 0.63 -2.70
N ARG A 30 -0.70 1.66 -3.29
CA ARG A 30 0.00 2.65 -4.11
C ARG A 30 -0.07 4.01 -3.45
N GLY A 31 1.07 4.68 -3.30
CA GLY A 31 1.17 6.04 -2.80
C GLY A 31 1.84 6.95 -3.81
N THR A 32 1.29 8.15 -4.04
CA THR A 32 1.93 9.20 -4.83
C THR A 32 2.41 10.30 -3.89
N MET A 33 3.66 10.74 -4.03
CA MET A 33 4.24 11.77 -3.16
C MET A 33 3.70 13.17 -3.49
N ALA A 34 3.56 14.00 -2.47
CA ALA A 34 3.33 15.43 -2.63
C ALA A 34 4.61 16.13 -3.11
N GLU A 35 4.46 17.17 -3.94
CA GLU A 35 5.61 17.97 -4.41
C GLU A 35 6.30 18.73 -3.26
N THR A 36 5.57 19.00 -2.18
CA THR A 36 6.00 19.85 -1.07
C THR A 36 6.69 19.11 0.06
N GLY A 37 6.91 17.79 -0.03
CA GLY A 37 7.59 17.05 1.03
C GLY A 37 7.43 15.52 0.99
N PRO A 38 7.90 14.82 2.02
CA PRO A 38 7.96 13.35 2.05
C PRO A 38 6.62 12.69 2.43
N VAL A 39 5.49 13.36 2.16
CA VAL A 39 4.16 12.88 2.49
C VAL A 39 3.41 12.44 1.24
N LEU A 40 2.48 11.51 1.40
CA LEU A 40 1.62 11.04 0.32
C LEU A 40 0.56 12.09 0.00
N ALA A 41 0.49 12.50 -1.27
CA ALA A 41 -0.62 13.27 -1.83
C ALA A 41 -1.85 12.38 -2.06
N THR A 42 -1.62 11.12 -2.45
CA THR A 42 -2.66 10.10 -2.63
C THR A 42 -2.19 8.76 -2.07
N CYS A 43 -3.15 7.93 -1.66
CA CYS A 43 -2.94 6.56 -1.24
C CYS A 43 -4.13 5.73 -1.74
N GLU A 44 -3.86 4.60 -2.36
CA GLU A 44 -4.83 3.85 -3.17
C GLU A 44 -4.60 2.34 -3.07
N VAL A 45 -5.65 1.57 -3.32
CA VAL A 45 -5.57 0.11 -3.53
C VAL A 45 -5.71 -0.19 -5.01
N TRP A 46 -4.79 -1.02 -5.50
CA TRP A 46 -4.81 -1.60 -6.83
C TRP A 46 -4.92 -3.11 -6.71
N ALA A 47 -5.60 -3.75 -7.65
CA ALA A 47 -5.73 -5.21 -7.67
C ALA A 47 -5.74 -5.76 -9.09
N THR A 48 -5.48 -7.05 -9.20
CA THR A 48 -5.71 -7.82 -10.41
C THR A 48 -6.53 -9.08 -10.09
N VAL A 49 -7.42 -9.44 -11.01
CA VAL A 49 -8.07 -10.76 -11.05
C VAL A 49 -7.16 -11.78 -11.74
N PRO A 50 -7.31 -13.09 -11.52
CA PRO A 50 -6.49 -14.10 -12.20
C PRO A 50 -6.49 -13.93 -13.72
N GLY A 51 -5.32 -13.67 -14.29
CA GLY A 51 -5.15 -13.46 -15.73
C GLY A 51 -5.64 -12.10 -16.26
N GLY A 52 -6.05 -11.18 -15.38
CA GLY A 52 -6.50 -9.84 -15.73
C GLY A 52 -5.40 -8.77 -15.64
N PRO A 53 -5.66 -7.57 -16.21
CA PRO A 53 -4.79 -6.42 -16.01
C PRO A 53 -4.89 -5.89 -14.56
N TRP A 54 -3.87 -5.15 -14.13
CA TRP A 54 -3.94 -4.35 -12.91
C TRP A 54 -4.93 -3.20 -13.08
N GLY A 55 -5.78 -2.97 -12.08
CA GLY A 55 -6.76 -1.90 -12.07
C GLY A 55 -6.84 -1.19 -10.72
N PHE A 56 -7.17 0.11 -10.78
CA PHE A 56 -7.55 0.89 -9.62
C PHE A 56 -8.79 0.28 -8.99
N VAL A 57 -8.77 0.10 -7.67
CA VAL A 57 -9.93 -0.35 -6.92
C VAL A 57 -10.56 0.84 -6.21
N MET A 58 -9.78 1.54 -5.38
CA MET A 58 -10.28 2.63 -4.55
C MET A 58 -9.18 3.46 -3.89
N ASP A 59 -9.57 4.63 -3.39
CA ASP A 59 -8.73 5.49 -2.55
C ASP A 59 -8.71 5.03 -1.08
N LEU A 60 -7.60 5.32 -0.41
CA LEU A 60 -7.38 5.20 1.03
C LEU A 60 -7.16 6.61 1.61
N PRO A 61 -8.22 7.40 1.85
CA PRO A 61 -8.09 8.79 2.29
C PRO A 61 -7.35 8.96 3.62
N ALA A 62 -7.35 7.94 4.49
CA ALA A 62 -6.57 7.98 5.74
C ALA A 62 -5.06 7.87 5.51
N GLY A 63 -4.63 7.52 4.29
CA GLY A 63 -3.23 7.50 3.88
C GLY A 63 -2.75 8.81 3.27
N VAL A 64 -3.62 9.80 3.06
CA VAL A 64 -3.17 11.13 2.60
C VAL A 64 -2.46 11.86 3.73
N GLY A 65 -1.29 12.44 3.44
CA GLY A 65 -0.46 13.15 4.42
C GLY A 65 0.44 12.26 5.26
N VAL A 66 0.35 10.93 5.13
CA VAL A 66 1.24 9.97 5.82
C VAL A 66 2.53 9.77 5.02
N THR A 67 3.54 9.13 5.62
CA THR A 67 4.77 8.76 4.92
C THR A 67 4.71 7.34 4.35
N LEU A 68 5.63 6.98 3.46
CA LEU A 68 5.79 5.58 3.02
C LEU A 68 6.04 4.63 4.20
N LEU A 69 6.80 5.06 5.20
CA LEU A 69 7.05 4.30 6.42
C LEU A 69 5.76 4.06 7.24
N ASP A 70 4.88 5.06 7.33
CA ASP A 70 3.58 4.90 8.00
C ASP A 70 2.69 3.91 7.24
N MET A 71 2.76 3.93 5.90
CA MET A 71 2.06 2.98 5.05
C MET A 71 2.57 1.55 5.24
N GLU A 72 3.89 1.32 5.24
CA GLU A 72 4.51 0.02 5.53
C GLU A 72 4.07 -0.54 6.89
N ARG A 73 4.16 0.31 7.92
CA ARG A 73 3.74 -0.05 9.28
C ARG A 73 2.25 -0.37 9.34
N ALA A 74 1.41 0.37 8.61
CA ALA A 74 -0.02 0.11 8.55
C ALA A 74 -0.33 -1.23 7.89
N ILE A 75 0.39 -1.59 6.81
CA ILE A 75 0.26 -2.87 6.12
C ILE A 75 0.60 -4.04 7.06
N ILE A 76 1.72 -3.95 7.78
CA ILE A 76 2.11 -4.96 8.78
C ILE A 76 1.05 -5.06 9.89
N THR A 77 0.62 -3.92 10.44
CA THR A 77 -0.38 -3.87 11.53
C THR A 77 -1.75 -4.38 11.08
N ALA A 78 -2.10 -4.19 9.80
CA ALA A 78 -3.31 -4.76 9.20
C ALA A 78 -3.24 -6.30 9.09
N GLY A 79 -2.04 -6.87 9.19
CA GLY A 79 -1.78 -8.31 9.17
C GLY A 79 -1.26 -8.83 7.83
N TYR A 80 -0.85 -7.95 6.91
CA TYR A 80 -0.31 -8.34 5.60
C TYR A 80 1.22 -8.30 5.59
N THR A 81 1.80 -9.03 4.64
CA THR A 81 3.23 -9.01 4.35
C THR A 81 3.48 -8.40 2.98
N TYR A 82 4.73 -8.17 2.63
CA TYR A 82 5.14 -7.71 1.32
C TYR A 82 6.51 -8.32 0.98
N PRO A 83 6.88 -8.39 -0.31
CA PRO A 83 8.19 -8.91 -0.69
C PRO A 83 9.32 -8.05 -0.12
N LEU A 84 10.38 -8.72 0.33
CA LEU A 84 11.59 -8.09 0.86
C LEU A 84 12.79 -8.39 -0.04
N THR A 85 13.75 -7.47 -0.11
CA THR A 85 15.07 -7.70 -0.69
C THR A 85 15.89 -8.62 0.23
N PRO A 86 17.03 -9.18 -0.23
CA PRO A 86 17.94 -9.95 0.62
C PRO A 86 18.45 -9.19 1.86
N GLU A 87 18.43 -7.86 1.82
CA GLU A 87 18.83 -6.95 2.90
C GLU A 87 17.65 -6.53 3.81
N ASP A 88 16.54 -7.27 3.77
CA ASP A 88 15.35 -7.06 4.61
C ASP A 88 14.67 -5.71 4.36
N GLN A 89 14.74 -5.19 3.12
CA GLN A 89 14.10 -3.94 2.71
C GLN A 89 12.83 -4.22 1.88
N PRO A 90 11.77 -3.39 1.96
CA PRO A 90 10.60 -3.54 1.10
C PRO A 90 10.94 -3.42 -0.39
N VAL A 91 10.39 -4.32 -1.21
CA VAL A 91 10.50 -4.22 -2.68
C VAL A 91 9.44 -3.26 -3.19
N TRP A 92 9.83 -2.02 -3.41
CA TRP A 92 8.98 -0.99 -4.00
C TRP A 92 9.06 -1.00 -5.53
N HIS A 93 7.89 -0.95 -6.18
CA HIS A 93 7.78 -0.58 -7.59
C HIS A 93 7.66 0.94 -7.69
N VAL A 94 8.66 1.57 -8.31
CA VAL A 94 8.73 3.02 -8.43
C VAL A 94 8.51 3.42 -9.88
N GLU A 95 7.51 4.26 -10.11
CA GLU A 95 7.23 4.86 -11.42
C GLU A 95 7.51 6.37 -11.36
N HIS A 96 8.44 6.81 -12.22
CA HIS A 96 8.77 8.21 -12.41
C HIS A 96 8.09 8.73 -13.67
N SER A 97 6.97 9.44 -13.50
CA SER A 97 6.29 10.14 -14.60
C SER A 97 6.25 11.65 -14.31
N ARG A 98 5.05 12.24 -14.20
CA ARG A 98 4.87 13.62 -13.72
C ARG A 98 4.91 13.70 -12.19
N THR A 99 4.45 12.65 -11.52
CA THR A 99 4.53 12.46 -10.07
C THR A 99 5.23 11.14 -9.79
N THR A 100 6.05 11.10 -8.74
CA THR A 100 6.67 9.83 -8.33
C THR A 100 5.65 8.99 -7.58
N THR A 101 5.41 7.78 -8.07
CA THR A 101 4.47 6.83 -7.49
C THR A 101 5.22 5.61 -6.98
N TYR A 102 4.87 5.19 -5.77
CA TYR A 102 5.44 4.06 -5.06
C TYR A 102 4.35 3.02 -4.85
N THR A 103 4.57 1.81 -5.35
CA THR A 103 3.61 0.70 -5.22
C THR A 103 4.27 -0.43 -4.45
N LEU A 104 3.58 -0.93 -3.42
CA LEU A 104 4.00 -2.07 -2.63
C LEU A 104 2.97 -3.19 -2.78
N ASP A 105 3.41 -4.30 -3.35
CA ASP A 105 2.60 -5.51 -3.46
C ASP A 105 2.38 -6.10 -2.07
N VAL A 106 1.13 -6.43 -1.76
CA VAL A 106 0.74 -6.98 -0.47
C VAL A 106 0.35 -8.44 -0.60
N ASN A 107 0.84 -9.23 0.34
CA ASN A 107 0.64 -10.66 0.44
C ASN A 107 -0.15 -10.98 1.70
N ARG A 108 -0.89 -12.08 1.64
CA ARG A 108 -1.39 -12.70 2.86
C ARG A 108 -0.21 -13.20 3.70
N PRO A 109 -0.32 -13.14 5.03
CA PRO A 109 0.60 -13.87 5.88
C PRO A 109 0.47 -15.36 5.54
N SER A 110 1.60 -16.01 5.28
CA SER A 110 1.67 -17.46 5.21
C SER A 110 1.18 -17.99 6.55
N ALA A 111 0.16 -18.86 6.52
CA ALA A 111 -0.27 -19.59 7.71
C ALA A 111 0.84 -20.52 8.21
#